data_AF-A0A7L4RFV7-F1
#
_entry.id   AF-A0A7L4RFV7-F1
#
_cell.length_a   1.000
_cell.length_b   1.000
_cell.length_c   1.000
_cell.angle_alpha   90.00
_cell.angle_beta   90.00
_cell.angle_gamma   90.00
#
_symmetry.space_group_name_H-M   'P 1'
#
loop_
_entity.id
_entity.type
_entity.pdbx_description
1 polymer ?
#
loop_
_entity_poly.entity_id
_entity_poly.type
_entity_poly.pdbx_seq_one_letter_code
_entity_poly.pdbx_strand_id
1 'polypeptide(L)'
;MIPNLYSKSSKGVISLDALFSLLPLLIMLVLVMDTEAMIVRQAEDASHRQQVFDKLASVADYTVKIGAVVREGDIRYPNWVDETNITNAYTTHPATPTSNSYADSLRERAGLRSLYIGFDGPSDSSGASDSSQICIYRLVVVGDDKTIERLFVCGG
;
A
#
# COMPACT_ATOMS: atom_id res chain seq x y z
N MET A 1 -82.84 -10.65 -25.24
CA MET A 1 -82.44 -10.12 -23.92
C MET A 1 -81.11 -10.78 -23.57
N ILE A 2 -79.99 -10.14 -23.92
CA ILE A 2 -78.63 -10.65 -23.65
C ILE A 2 -78.03 -9.68 -22.64
N PRO A 3 -77.63 -10.13 -21.44
CA PRO A 3 -77.12 -9.20 -20.44
C PRO A 3 -75.71 -8.76 -20.83
N ASN A 4 -75.53 -7.43 -20.81
CA ASN A 4 -74.25 -6.74 -20.89
C ASN A 4 -73.28 -7.30 -19.85
N LEU A 5 -72.17 -7.88 -20.34
CA LEU A 5 -70.99 -8.14 -19.52
C LEU A 5 -70.32 -6.81 -19.21
N TYR A 6 -70.53 -6.34 -17.98
CA TYR A 6 -69.83 -5.22 -17.38
C TYR A 6 -68.31 -5.42 -17.47
N SER A 7 -67.67 -4.59 -18.31
CA SER A 7 -66.21 -4.36 -18.29
C SER A 7 -65.83 -3.75 -16.95
N LYS A 8 -65.30 -4.58 -16.04
CA LYS A 8 -64.80 -4.15 -14.72
C LYS A 8 -63.36 -3.68 -14.87
N SER A 9 -63.23 -2.38 -15.20
CA SER A 9 -62.15 -1.45 -14.87
C SER A 9 -60.80 -2.06 -14.43
N SER A 10 -59.91 -2.18 -15.40
CA SER A 10 -58.48 -2.55 -15.40
C SER A 10 -57.54 -1.58 -14.64
N LYS A 11 -57.83 -1.26 -13.37
CA LYS A 11 -56.95 -0.38 -12.57
C LYS A 11 -55.67 -1.06 -12.09
N GLY A 12 -55.69 -2.39 -11.87
CA GLY A 12 -54.51 -3.15 -11.42
C GLY A 12 -53.49 -3.47 -12.52
N VAL A 13 -53.89 -3.41 -13.79
CA VAL A 13 -52.99 -3.66 -14.93
C VAL A 13 -52.08 -2.46 -15.17
N ILE A 14 -52.62 -1.24 -15.05
CA ILE A 14 -51.86 0.02 -15.22
C ILE A 14 -50.78 0.16 -14.14
N SER A 15 -51.05 -0.26 -12.90
CA SER A 15 -50.03 -0.27 -11.84
C SER A 15 -48.94 -1.31 -12.05
N LEU A 16 -49.27 -2.45 -12.67
CA LEU A 16 -48.29 -3.50 -13.00
C LEU A 16 -47.39 -3.06 -14.17
N ASP A 17 -47.97 -2.44 -15.20
CA ASP A 17 -47.23 -1.94 -16.36
C ASP A 17 -46.27 -0.80 -15.96
N ALA A 18 -46.74 0.10 -15.09
CA ALA A 18 -45.88 1.13 -14.50
C ALA A 18 -44.75 0.53 -13.66
N LEU A 19 -45.02 -0.51 -12.87
CA LEU A 19 -44.01 -1.17 -12.04
C LEU A 19 -42.98 -1.94 -12.88
N PHE A 20 -43.43 -2.64 -13.93
CA PHE A 20 -42.54 -3.30 -14.90
C PHE A 20 -41.73 -2.31 -15.74
N SER A 21 -42.23 -1.10 -15.99
CA SER A 21 -41.45 -0.04 -16.63
C SER A 21 -40.43 0.61 -15.68
N LEU A 22 -40.70 0.64 -14.36
CA LEU A 22 -39.86 1.30 -13.36
C LEU A 22 -38.76 0.36 -12.83
N LEU A 23 -39.01 -0.95 -12.85
CA LEU A 23 -38.08 -1.97 -12.35
C LEU A 23 -36.75 -2.04 -13.12
N PRO A 24 -36.69 -1.98 -14.47
CA PRO A 24 -35.44 -1.87 -15.21
C PRO A 24 -34.66 -0.60 -14.86
N LEU A 25 -35.38 0.50 -14.61
CA LEU A 25 -34.79 1.80 -14.28
C LEU A 25 -34.15 1.77 -12.88
N LEU A 26 -34.82 1.12 -11.91
CA LEU A 26 -34.27 0.85 -10.58
C LEU A 26 -33.05 -0.08 -10.63
N ILE A 27 -33.12 -1.17 -11.42
CA ILE A 27 -31.98 -2.09 -11.59
C ILE A 27 -30.80 -1.34 -12.20
N MET A 28 -31.02 -0.52 -13.22
CA MET A 28 -29.97 0.27 -13.85
C MET A 28 -29.35 1.25 -12.86
N LEU A 29 -30.16 1.90 -12.02
CA LEU A 29 -29.68 2.81 -10.97
C LEU A 29 -28.83 2.08 -9.92
N VAL A 30 -29.26 0.89 -9.48
CA VAL A 30 -28.48 0.06 -8.55
C VAL A 30 -27.15 -0.37 -9.17
N LEU A 31 -27.15 -0.79 -10.43
CA LEU A 31 -25.93 -1.18 -11.14
C LEU A 31 -24.95 -0.01 -11.27
N VAL A 32 -25.44 1.19 -11.62
CA VAL A 32 -24.60 2.39 -11.69
C VAL A 32 -23.99 2.69 -10.32
N MET A 33 -24.79 2.68 -9.25
CA MET A 33 -24.26 2.93 -7.90
C MET A 33 -23.22 1.90 -7.45
N ASP A 34 -23.43 0.63 -7.78
CA ASP A 34 -22.48 -0.45 -7.45
C ASP A 34 -21.17 -0.29 -8.24
N THR A 35 -21.25 0.06 -9.53
CA THR A 35 -20.05 0.33 -10.34
C THR A 35 -19.26 1.54 -9.84
N GLU A 36 -19.95 2.64 -9.48
CA GLU A 36 -19.30 3.83 -8.91
C GLU A 36 -18.63 3.49 -7.57
N ALA A 37 -19.31 2.73 -6.70
CA ALA A 37 -18.74 2.29 -5.43
C ALA A 37 -17.50 1.41 -5.64
N MET A 38 -17.51 0.53 -6.64
CA MET A 38 -16.35 -0.29 -6.99
C MET A 38 -15.18 0.54 -7.49
N ILE A 39 -15.43 1.52 -8.37
CA ILE A 39 -14.38 2.42 -8.89
C ILE A 39 -13.78 3.26 -7.76
N VAL A 40 -14.61 3.80 -6.87
CA VAL A 40 -14.15 4.59 -5.72
C VAL A 40 -13.26 3.75 -4.79
N ARG A 41 -13.67 2.51 -4.47
CA ARG A 41 -12.85 1.62 -3.64
C ARG A 41 -11.50 1.30 -4.28
N GLN A 42 -11.48 1.02 -5.58
CA GLN A 42 -10.22 0.77 -6.29
C GLN A 42 -9.31 2.01 -6.30
N ALA A 43 -9.89 3.20 -6.47
CA ALA A 43 -9.15 4.46 -6.42
C ALA A 43 -8.59 4.74 -5.02
N GLU A 44 -9.36 4.45 -3.97
CA GLU A 44 -8.93 4.57 -2.57
C GLU A 44 -7.76 3.61 -2.27
N ASP A 45 -7.87 2.35 -2.66
CA ASP A 45 -6.81 1.35 -2.50
C ASP A 45 -5.53 1.76 -3.26
N ALA A 46 -5.68 2.23 -4.50
CA ALA A 46 -4.55 2.70 -5.30
C ALA A 46 -3.88 3.94 -4.66
N SER A 47 -4.67 4.90 -4.18
CA SER A 47 -4.18 6.07 -3.47
C SER A 47 -3.45 5.69 -2.18
N HIS A 48 -4.01 4.77 -1.39
CA HIS A 48 -3.36 4.28 -0.18
C HIS A 48 -2.01 3.62 -0.48
N ARG A 49 -1.95 2.76 -1.51
CA ARG A 49 -0.69 2.13 -1.94
C ARG A 49 0.34 3.15 -2.39
N GLN A 50 -0.06 4.19 -3.13
CA GLN A 50 0.83 5.26 -3.54
C GLN A 50 1.38 6.04 -2.34
N GLN A 51 0.53 6.36 -1.36
CA GLN A 51 0.98 7.04 -0.13
C GLN A 51 1.99 6.21 0.66
N VAL A 52 1.77 4.90 0.79
CA VAL A 52 2.74 4.00 1.44
C VAL A 52 4.04 3.94 0.64
N PHE A 53 3.97 3.83 -0.69
CA PHE A 53 5.15 3.86 -1.56
C PHE A 53 5.96 5.15 -1.38
N ASP A 54 5.31 6.32 -1.39
CA ASP A 54 5.98 7.62 -1.23
C ASP A 54 6.66 7.74 0.15
N LYS A 55 6.00 7.23 1.21
CA LYS A 55 6.58 7.14 2.55
C LYS A 55 7.82 6.25 2.56
N LEU A 56 7.74 5.04 1.99
CA LEU A 56 8.89 4.14 1.92
C LEU A 56 10.05 4.75 1.11
N ALA A 57 9.75 5.45 0.02
CA ALA A 57 10.76 6.16 -0.77
C ALA A 57 11.46 7.25 0.06
N SER A 58 10.71 7.99 0.87
CA SER A 58 11.27 8.99 1.78
C SER A 58 12.16 8.36 2.86
N VAL A 59 11.75 7.21 3.40
CA VAL A 59 12.53 6.44 4.37
C VAL A 59 13.81 5.94 3.71
N ALA A 60 13.75 5.37 2.51
CA ALA A 60 14.93 4.91 1.78
C ALA A 60 15.93 6.03 1.53
N ASP A 61 15.48 7.22 1.12
CA ASP A 61 16.36 8.38 0.92
C ASP A 61 17.00 8.85 2.23
N TYR A 62 16.23 8.88 3.32
CA TYR A 62 16.72 9.26 4.62
C TYR A 62 17.77 8.28 5.16
N THR A 63 17.49 6.98 5.08
CA THR A 63 18.42 5.92 5.51
C THR A 63 19.73 5.98 4.75
N VAL A 64 19.67 6.14 3.42
CA VAL A 64 20.88 6.27 2.59
C VAL A 64 21.65 7.54 2.95
N LYS A 65 20.99 8.69 3.15
CA LYS A 65 21.66 9.94 3.52
C LYS A 65 22.35 9.88 4.88
N ILE A 66 21.79 9.13 5.84
CA ILE A 66 22.42 8.91 7.14
C ILE A 66 23.60 7.94 7.01
N GLY A 67 23.40 6.83 6.29
CA GLY A 67 24.41 5.79 6.11
C GLY A 67 25.57 6.21 5.21
N ALA A 68 25.35 7.13 4.27
CA ALA A 68 26.34 7.56 3.28
C ALA A 68 27.41 8.53 3.84
N VAL A 69 27.37 8.83 5.13
CA VAL A 69 28.27 9.80 5.77
C VAL A 69 29.29 9.04 6.60
N VAL A 70 30.39 8.67 5.97
CA VAL A 70 31.57 8.19 6.69
C VAL A 70 32.43 9.39 7.09
N ARG A 71 32.66 9.55 8.39
CA ARG A 71 33.62 10.52 8.94
C ARG A 71 34.93 9.80 9.18
N GLU A 72 35.96 10.19 8.44
CA GLU A 72 37.34 9.77 8.70
C GLU A 72 38.13 11.03 9.11
N GLY A 73 38.40 11.17 10.41
CA GLY A 73 38.89 12.42 10.98
C GLY A 73 37.90 13.58 10.80
N ASP A 74 38.35 14.71 10.24
CA ASP A 74 37.52 15.89 9.93
C ASP A 74 36.90 15.87 8.52
N ILE A 75 37.17 14.83 7.71
CA ILE A 75 36.72 14.75 6.32
C ILE A 75 35.43 13.94 6.24
N ARG A 76 34.42 14.51 5.58
CA ARG A 76 33.12 13.89 5.32
C ARG A 76 33.10 13.36 3.89
N TYR A 77 33.09 12.03 3.72
CA TYR A 77 32.96 11.42 2.39
C TYR A 77 31.48 11.16 2.07
N PRO A 78 30.93 11.70 0.98
CA PRO A 78 29.49 11.59 0.69
C PRO A 78 29.08 10.39 -0.20
N ASN A 79 29.94 9.38 -0.39
CA ASN A 79 29.86 8.57 -1.62
C ASN A 79 29.52 7.10 -1.43
N TRP A 80 29.57 6.56 -0.21
CA TRP A 80 29.30 5.15 0.04
C TRP A 80 28.78 4.93 1.46
N VAL A 81 28.05 3.84 1.62
CA VAL A 81 27.33 3.50 2.83
C VAL A 81 28.06 2.37 3.56
N ASP A 82 28.18 2.51 4.87
CA ASP A 82 28.66 1.42 5.72
C ASP A 82 27.52 0.42 5.97
N GLU A 83 27.65 -0.78 5.40
CA GLU A 83 26.71 -1.89 5.56
C GLU A 83 26.46 -2.20 7.02
N THR A 84 27.53 -2.26 7.83
CA THR A 84 27.42 -2.62 9.24
C THR A 84 26.67 -1.56 10.03
N ASN A 85 26.83 -0.28 9.67
CA ASN A 85 26.09 0.81 10.30
C ASN A 85 24.60 0.74 9.96
N ILE A 86 24.24 0.50 8.70
CA ILE A 86 22.84 0.28 8.31
C ILE A 86 22.28 -0.97 8.99
N THR A 87 23.03 -2.06 8.96
CA THR A 87 22.55 -3.35 9.46
C THR A 87 22.32 -3.29 10.97
N ASN A 88 23.23 -2.66 11.72
CA ASN A 88 23.09 -2.49 13.16
C ASN A 88 22.03 -1.44 13.54
N ALA A 89 21.82 -0.40 12.72
CA ALA A 89 20.86 0.65 13.02
C ALA A 89 19.42 0.30 12.62
N TYR A 90 19.23 -0.54 11.58
CA TYR A 90 17.94 -0.69 10.93
C TYR A 90 17.47 -2.13 10.67
N THR A 91 18.34 -3.14 10.63
CA THR A 91 17.87 -4.52 10.48
C THR A 91 17.31 -5.01 11.81
N THR A 92 15.99 -5.07 11.89
CA THR A 92 15.30 -5.95 12.82
C THR A 92 15.12 -7.29 12.13
N HIS A 93 15.97 -8.27 12.45
CA HIS A 93 15.71 -9.65 12.04
C HIS A 93 14.46 -10.13 12.81
N PRO A 94 13.43 -10.72 12.16
CA PRO A 94 12.18 -11.08 12.84
C PRO A 94 12.35 -12.13 13.95
N ALA A 95 13.52 -12.75 14.08
CA ALA A 95 13.84 -13.75 15.10
C ALA A 95 14.45 -13.16 16.39
N THR A 96 14.83 -11.87 16.42
CA THR A 96 15.40 -11.24 17.61
C THR A 96 14.86 -9.82 17.77
N PRO A 97 14.05 -9.53 18.80
CA PRO A 97 13.62 -8.18 19.12
C PRO A 97 14.77 -7.45 19.81
N THR A 98 15.87 -7.22 19.10
CA THR A 98 16.84 -6.22 19.54
C THR A 98 16.25 -4.86 19.22
N SER A 99 15.96 -4.12 20.28
CA SER A 99 15.36 -2.79 20.29
C SER A 99 16.20 -1.77 19.52
N ASN A 100 16.12 -1.79 18.19
CA ASN A 100 16.75 -0.79 17.35
C ASN A 100 15.84 0.45 17.28
N SER A 101 16.04 1.34 18.26
CA SER A 101 15.26 2.59 18.47
C SER A 101 15.06 3.47 17.22
N TYR A 102 15.92 3.34 16.21
CA TYR A 102 15.85 4.14 14.98
C TYR A 102 14.86 3.59 13.95
N ALA A 103 14.81 2.27 13.75
CA ALA A 103 13.81 1.66 12.85
C ALA A 103 12.40 1.83 13.40
N ASP A 104 12.21 1.64 14.71
CA ASP A 104 10.91 1.84 15.36
C ASP A 104 10.46 3.30 15.34
N SER A 105 11.36 4.26 15.57
CA SER A 105 11.01 5.68 15.49
C SER A 105 10.74 6.14 14.06
N LEU A 106 11.42 5.58 13.06
CA LEU A 106 11.10 5.83 11.64
C LEU A 106 9.75 5.23 11.25
N ARG A 107 9.45 4.01 11.71
CA ARG A 107 8.16 3.35 11.52
C ARG A 107 7.02 4.20 12.09
N GLU A 108 7.17 4.66 13.34
CA GLU A 108 6.18 5.50 14.02
C GLU A 108 6.02 6.86 13.33
N ARG A 109 7.13 7.54 12.98
CA ARG A 109 7.11 8.84 12.28
C ARG A 109 6.52 8.77 10.88
N ALA A 110 6.76 7.68 10.16
CA ALA A 110 6.16 7.43 8.85
C ALA A 110 4.69 6.98 8.96
N GLY A 111 4.23 6.63 10.18
CA GLY A 111 2.90 6.08 10.42
C GLY A 111 2.69 4.76 9.68
N LEU A 112 3.71 3.89 9.68
CA LEU A 112 3.68 2.55 9.09
C LEU A 112 3.40 1.52 10.20
N ARG A 113 2.67 0.46 9.89
CA ARG A 113 2.42 -0.64 10.83
C ARG A 113 3.66 -1.51 10.96
N SER A 114 4.30 -1.79 9.83
CA SER A 114 5.56 -2.52 9.74
C SER A 114 6.59 -1.75 8.92
N LEU A 115 7.87 -1.91 9.26
CA LEU A 115 8.99 -1.39 8.50
C LEU A 115 10.16 -2.37 8.59
N TYR A 116 10.69 -2.76 7.45
CA TYR A 116 11.90 -3.56 7.31
C TYR A 116 12.87 -2.80 6.40
N ILE A 117 14.14 -2.74 6.80
CA ILE A 117 15.22 -2.13 6.03
C ILE A 117 16.40 -3.10 6.10
N GLY A 118 16.92 -3.52 4.95
CA GLY A 118 18.04 -4.46 4.90
C GLY A 118 18.57 -4.70 3.48
N PHE A 119 19.74 -5.32 3.39
CA PHE A 119 20.36 -5.71 2.11
C PHE A 119 19.90 -7.09 1.64
N ASP A 120 19.49 -7.95 2.58
CA ASP A 120 18.79 -9.17 2.27
C ASP A 120 17.38 -8.84 1.80
N GLY A 121 17.02 -9.29 0.59
CA GLY A 121 15.64 -9.21 0.15
C GLY A 121 14.74 -9.96 1.15
N PRO A 122 13.51 -9.48 1.42
CA PRO A 122 12.59 -10.22 2.27
C PRO A 122 12.45 -11.63 1.69
N SER A 123 12.97 -12.62 2.42
CA SER A 123 12.88 -14.00 1.99
C SER A 123 11.40 -14.38 2.09
N ASP A 124 10.85 -15.08 1.10
CA ASP A 124 9.47 -15.58 1.11
C ASP A 124 9.11 -16.36 2.41
N SER A 125 10.13 -16.75 3.20
CA SER A 125 10.05 -17.46 4.47
C SER A 125 9.91 -16.59 5.73
N SER A 126 10.06 -15.26 5.66
CA SER A 126 9.94 -14.38 6.84
C SER A 126 8.61 -13.64 6.88
N GLY A 127 7.47 -14.34 6.77
CA GLY A 127 6.14 -13.83 7.15
C GLY A 127 5.65 -12.53 6.50
N ALA A 128 6.36 -12.01 5.50
CA ALA A 128 6.05 -10.79 4.75
C ALA A 128 5.20 -11.09 3.50
N SER A 129 4.55 -12.26 3.46
CA SER A 129 3.52 -12.58 2.47
C SER A 129 2.13 -12.06 2.89
N ASP A 130 2.08 -11.09 3.80
CA ASP A 130 0.90 -10.24 3.88
C ASP A 130 0.81 -9.46 2.57
N SER A 131 -0.19 -9.80 1.75
CA SER A 131 -0.53 -9.13 0.48
C SER A 131 -0.73 -7.60 0.55
N SER A 132 -0.55 -7.00 1.73
CA SER A 132 -0.60 -5.58 2.04
C SER A 132 0.77 -4.90 2.14
N GLN A 133 1.88 -5.64 2.20
CA GLN A 133 3.21 -5.05 2.38
C GLN A 133 3.82 -4.62 1.04
N ILE A 134 4.26 -3.36 0.96
CA ILE A 134 4.91 -2.80 -0.23
C ILE A 134 6.42 -2.81 0.02
N CYS A 135 7.18 -3.28 -0.97
CA CYS A 135 8.64 -3.27 -0.94
C CYS A 135 9.19 -2.42 -2.08
N ILE A 136 10.17 -1.60 -1.75
CA ILE A 136 10.98 -0.86 -2.72
C ILE A 136 12.45 -1.21 -2.51
N TYR A 137 13.27 -0.94 -3.52
CA TYR A 137 14.72 -1.03 -3.38
C TYR A 137 15.39 0.23 -3.90
N ARG A 138 16.56 0.55 -3.34
CA ARG A 138 17.44 1.60 -3.82
C ARG A 138 18.84 1.04 -4.05
N LEU A 139 19.44 1.42 -5.17
CA LEU A 139 20.83 1.10 -5.45
C LEU A 139 21.73 2.00 -4.61
N VAL A 140 22.65 1.40 -3.88
CA VAL A 140 23.60 2.08 -3.00
C VAL A 140 25.00 1.51 -3.22
N VAL A 141 26.01 2.34 -3.03
CA VAL A 141 27.40 1.90 -3.03
C VAL A 141 27.78 1.56 -1.60
N VAL A 142 28.29 0.36 -1.36
CA VAL A 142 28.55 -0.20 -0.05
C VAL A 142 30.02 -0.51 0.12
N GLY A 143 30.53 -0.23 1.33
CA GLY A 143 31.88 -0.59 1.75
C GLY A 143 33.02 0.14 1.03
N ASP A 144 34.24 -0.12 1.51
CA ASP A 144 35.47 0.43 0.93
C ASP A 144 35.73 -0.07 -0.50
N ASP A 145 35.27 -1.28 -0.80
CA ASP A 145 35.35 -1.92 -2.13
C ASP A 145 34.35 -1.33 -3.14
N LYS A 146 33.44 -0.45 -2.69
CA LYS A 146 32.45 0.26 -3.51
C LYS A 146 31.59 -0.67 -4.34
N THR A 147 31.07 -1.72 -3.72
CA THR A 147 30.13 -2.65 -4.34
C THR A 147 28.77 -1.97 -4.52
N ILE A 148 28.08 -2.26 -5.62
CA ILE A 148 26.72 -1.75 -5.83
C ILE A 148 25.75 -2.80 -5.30
N GLU A 149 24.97 -2.42 -4.30
CA GLU A 149 24.00 -3.30 -3.65
C GLU A 149 22.60 -2.71 -3.65
N ARG A 150 21.62 -3.58 -3.38
CA ARG A 150 20.21 -3.22 -3.28
C ARG A 150 19.85 -3.13 -1.81
N LEU A 151 19.55 -1.92 -1.35
CA LEU A 151 18.92 -1.70 -0.05
C LEU A 151 17.41 -1.84 -0.21
N PHE A 152 16.83 -2.85 0.42
CA PHE A 152 15.39 -3.09 0.45
C PHE A 152 14.75 -2.31 1.61
N VAL A 153 13.59 -1.70 1.32
CA VAL A 153 12.74 -1.03 2.31
C VAL A 153 11.31 -1.51 2.10
N CYS A 154 10.78 -2.23 3.07
CA CYS A 154 9.44 -2.83 3.01
C CYS A 154 8.56 -2.34 4.16
N GLY A 155 7.29 -2.08 3.90
CA GLY A 155 6.35 -1.68 4.94
C GLY A 155 4.90 -1.60 4.45
N GLY A 156 3.98 -1.50 5.41
CA GLY A 156 2.53 -1.42 5.21
C GLY A 156 1.83 -0.96 6.47
#